data_AF-A0A3D1IYH7-F1
#
_entry.id   AF-A0A3D1IYH7-F1
#
_cell.length_a   1.000
_cell.length_b   1.000
_cell.length_c   1.000
_cell.angle_alpha   90.00
_cell.angle_beta   90.00
_cell.angle_gamma   90.00
#
_symmetry.space_group_name_H-M   'P 1'
#
loop_
_entity.id
_entity.type
_entity.pdbx_description
1 polymer ?
#
loop_
_entity_poly.entity_id
_entity_poly.type
_entity_poly.pdbx_seq_one_letter_code
_entity_poly.pdbx_strand_id
1 'polypeptide(L)' 'IMAAGTGGHIFPGLAIADTMKARGWQVSWLGTAHGMERDIVPRHGIEMDSIDFAGLRGKGLLH' A
#
# COMPACT_ATOMS: atom_id res chain seq x y z
N ILE A 1 0.47 1.08 7.83
CA ILE A 1 -0.32 0.03 7.14
C ILE A 1 0.53 -0.58 6.04
N MET A 2 0.50 -1.90 5.85
CA MET A 2 1.21 -2.57 4.76
C MET A 2 0.18 -3.26 3.86
N ALA A 3 0.01 -2.75 2.64
CA ALA A 3 -0.84 -3.33 1.62
C ALA A 3 -0.36 -2.90 0.23
N ALA A 4 -0.33 -3.84 -0.71
CA ALA A 4 0.19 -3.65 -2.06
C ALA A 4 -0.57 -4.51 -3.08
N GLY A 5 -0.49 -4.15 -4.36
CA GLY A 5 -1.04 -4.92 -5.46
C GLY A 5 -2.30 -4.28 -6.05
N THR A 6 -3.45 -4.95 -5.92
CA THR A 6 -4.74 -4.50 -6.49
C THR A 6 -5.64 -3.88 -5.42
N GLY A 7 -6.74 -3.25 -5.87
CA GLY A 7 -7.70 -2.55 -5.01
C GLY A 7 -8.26 -3.39 -3.84
N GLY A 8 -8.30 -4.73 -3.97
CA GLY A 8 -8.83 -5.63 -2.94
C GLY A 8 -8.13 -5.53 -1.58
N HIS A 9 -6.85 -5.14 -1.55
CA HIS A 9 -6.11 -4.89 -0.30
C HIS A 9 -5.96 -3.39 0.02
N ILE A 10 -5.92 -2.55 -1.02
CA ILE A 10 -5.70 -1.11 -0.87
C ILE A 10 -6.91 -0.43 -0.22
N PHE A 11 -8.13 -0.64 -0.74
CA PHE A 11 -9.31 0.07 -0.24
C PHE A 11 -9.67 -0.29 1.21
N PRO A 12 -9.64 -1.57 1.65
CA PRO A 12 -9.81 -1.89 3.06
C PRO A 12 -8.71 -1.27 3.94
N GLY A 13 -7.47 -1.26 3.45
CA GLY A 13 -6.36 -0.60 4.15
C GLY A 13 -6.58 0.90 4.34
N LEU A 14 -7.11 1.60 3.33
CA LEU A 14 -7.46 3.03 3.44
C LEU A 14 -8.56 3.27 4.47
N ALA A 15 -9.62 2.44 4.49
CA ALA A 15 -10.68 2.58 5.48
C ALA A 15 -10.16 2.41 6.92
N ILE A 16 -9.20 1.49 7.13
CA ILE A 16 -8.51 1.34 8.41
C ILE A 16 -7.65 2.57 8.70
N ALA A 17 -6.91 3.09 7.71
CA ALA A 17 -6.07 4.28 7.85
C ALA A 17 -6.89 5.48 8.33
N ASP A 18 -8.02 5.73 7.69
CA ASP A 18 -8.91 6.84 8.02
C ASP A 18 -9.46 6.70 9.44
N THR A 19 -9.85 5.49 9.82
CA THR A 19 -10.32 5.21 11.18
C THR A 19 -9.22 5.46 12.22
N MET A 20 -7.97 5.08 11.94
CA MET A 20 -6.85 5.31 12.85
C MET A 20 -6.47 6.79 12.94
N LYS A 21 -6.42 7.51 11.81
CA LYS A 21 -6.20 8.97 11.77
C LYS A 21 -7.27 9.71 12.56
N ALA A 22 -8.54 9.34 12.42
CA ALA A 22 -9.65 9.93 13.18
C ALA A 22 -9.52 9.70 14.71
N ARG A 23 -8.81 8.64 15.13
CA ARG A 23 -8.49 8.36 16.53
C ARG A 23 -7.21 9.03 17.02
N GLY A 24 -6.59 9.90 16.21
CA GLY A 24 -5.37 10.63 16.55
C GLY A 24 -4.07 9.86 16.32
N TRP A 25 -4.09 8.75 15.57
CA TRP A 25 -2.88 7.99 15.27
C TRP A 25 -2.13 8.62 14.10
N GLN A 26 -0.81 8.54 14.15
CA GLN A 26 0.02 8.77 12.97
C GLN A 26 0.01 7.49 12.12
N VAL A 27 -0.30 7.65 10.84
CA VAL A 27 -0.42 6.53 9.90
C VAL A 27 0.49 6.80 8.71
N SER A 28 1.44 5.89 8.48
CA SER A 28 2.20 5.77 7.24
C SER A 28 1.83 4.48 6.52
N TRP A 29 2.11 4.44 5.22
CA TRP A 29 1.87 3.31 4.36
C TRP A 29 3.17 2.73 3.84
N LEU A 30 3.26 1.40 3.77
CA LEU A 30 4.39 0.69 3.17
C LEU A 30 3.87 -0.17 2.02
N GLY A 31 4.38 0.08 0.81
CA GLY A 31 3.94 -0.61 -0.41
C GLY A 31 5.03 -0.71 -1.48
N THR A 32 4.65 -1.03 -2.71
CA THR A 32 5.58 -1.17 -3.85
C THR A 32 5.63 0.10 -4.68
N ALA A 33 6.75 0.31 -5.38
CA ALA A 33 6.90 1.43 -6.33
C ALA A 33 6.10 1.27 -7.64
N HIS A 34 5.53 0.08 -7.89
CA HIS A 34 4.90 -0.29 -9.17
C HIS A 34 3.41 -0.62 -9.07
N GLY A 35 2.88 -0.81 -7.88
CA GLY A 35 1.48 -1.15 -7.65
C GLY A 35 0.55 0.06 -7.67
N MET A 36 -0.75 -0.22 -7.66
CA MET A 36 -1.81 0.78 -7.70
C MET A 36 -1.79 1.70 -6.47
N GLU A 37 -1.23 1.21 -5.36
CA GLU A 37 -1.06 1.96 -4.11
C GLU A 37 -0.23 3.24 -4.29
N ARG A 38 0.74 3.25 -5.21
CA ARG A 38 1.64 4.39 -5.46
C ARG A 38 0.87 5.67 -5.75
N ASP A 39 -0.21 5.56 -6.53
CA ASP A 39 -1.00 6.72 -6.94
C ASP A 39 -2.21 6.94 -6.02
N ILE A 40 -2.79 5.87 -5.47
CA ILE A 40 -4.00 5.95 -4.64
C ILE A 40 -3.69 6.48 -3.25
N VAL A 41 -2.65 5.97 -2.58
CA VAL A 41 -2.39 6.24 -1.16
C VAL A 41 -2.02 7.72 -0.91
N PRO A 42 -1.09 8.33 -1.67
CA PRO A 42 -0.77 9.75 -1.48
C PRO A 42 -1.96 10.68 -1.73
N ARG A 43 -2.87 10.33 -2.65
CA ARG A 43 -4.11 11.09 -2.90
C ARG A 43 -5.07 11.11 -1.71
N HIS A 44 -4.95 10.16 -0.78
CA HIS A 44 -5.71 10.14 0.47
C HIS A 44 -4.97 10.84 1.63
N GLY A 45 -3.86 11.53 1.34
CA GLY A 45 -3.10 12.28 2.35
C GLY A 45 -2.48 11.35 3.40
N ILE A 46 -1.96 10.21 2.96
CA ILE A 46 -1.21 9.26 3.78
C ILE A 46 0.21 9.22 3.22
N GLU A 47 1.21 9.42 4.08
CA GLU A 47 2.62 9.27 3.70
C GLU A 47 2.89 7.82 3.31
N MET A 48 3.60 7.62 2.21
CA MET A 48 3.89 6.29 1.69
C MET A 48 5.39 6.11 1.45
N ASP A 49 5.93 5.10 2.11
CA ASP A 49 7.25 4.56 1.81
C ASP A 49 7.10 3.39 0.81
N SER A 50 7.96 3.40 -0.20
CA SER A 50 8.04 2.33 -1.18
C SER A 50 9.25 1.46 -0.94
N ILE A 51 9.06 0.14 -0.92
CA ILE A 51 10.13 -0.85 -0.99
C ILE A 51 10.06 -1.57 -2.34
N ASP A 52 11.24 -1.85 -2.91
CA ASP A 52 11.33 -2.54 -4.19
C ASP A 52 11.23 -4.06 -3.96
N PHE A 53 9.98 -4.54 -3.93
CA PHE A 53 9.69 -5.96 -3.84
C PHE A 53 8.60 -6.31 -4.86
N ALA A 54 8.86 -7.35 -5.64
CA ALA A 54 7.87 -7.96 -6.53
C ALA A 54 7.54 -9.36 -5.99
N GLY A 55 6.26 -9.70 -5.92
CA GLY A 55 5.84 -11.05 -5.56
C GLY A 55 6.45 -12.07 -6.52
N LEU A 56 7.12 -13.10 -5.99
CA LEU A 56 7.72 -14.19 -6.77
C LEU A 56 6.67 -15.15 -7.37
N ARG A 57 5.44 -14.69 -7.58
CA ARG A 57 4.33 -15.53 -8.02
C ARG A 57 4.33 -15.59 -9.54
N GLY A 58 4.90 -16.66 -10.10
CA GLY A 58 4.96 -16.93 -11.54
C GLY A 58 6.30 -16.60 -12.22
N LYS A 59 7.30 -16.11 -11.47
CA LYS A 59 8.67 -15.92 -11.95
C LYS A 59 9.58 -16.99 -11.37
N GLY A 60 9.66 -18.15 -12.05
CA GLY A 60 10.77 -19.07 -11.83
C GLY A 60 12.08 -18.43 -12.29
N LEU A 61 13.23 -18.95 -11.84
CA LEU A 61 14.59 -18.49 -12.16
C LEU A 61 14.93 -18.37 -13.68
N LEU A 62 13.98 -18.66 -14.57
CA LEU A 62 14.13 -18.76 -16.02
C LEU A 62 13.15 -17.88 -16.82
N HIS A 63 12.44 -16.92 -16.20
CA HIS A 63 11.60 -15.96 -16.95
C HIS A 63 11.69 -14.52 -16.42
#